data_AF-A0A954VUS0-F1
#
_entry.id   AF-A0A954VUS0-F1
#
_cell.length_a   1.000
_cell.length_b   1.000
_cell.length_c   1.000
_cell.angle_alpha   90.00
_cell.angle_beta   90.00
_cell.angle_gamma   90.00
#
_symmetry.space_group_name_H-M   'P 1'
#
loop_
_entity.id
_entity.type
_entity.pdbx_description
1 polymer ?
#
loop_
_entity_poly.entity_id
_entity_poly.type
_entity_poly.pdbx_seq_one_letter_code
_entity_poly.pdbx_strand_id
1 'polypeptide(L)'
;MNAITLRVLDGADRGRVFQGLTPPVTIGREEGNIIQLNDDRVSRYHVKIQSDNDQLVLTDLESTNGTRVNGEDIHLRILRFGDLISLGRSVLIFGSRDEIATRLATIRGQNDSGSRKADRSGSDVELASHASSLDFELNLDNDGELQAKLHALEPPNLPARLSPGQAAQLSELLEYVQIRLRKLINTVSTDDRNSANVELTQANWQNLLDLQSQLSTYLRQIGNPDQPE
;
A
#
# COMPACT_ATOMS: atom_id res chain seq x y z
N MET A 1 -16.15 -9.10 13.85
CA MET A 1 -15.82 -7.73 13.40
C MET A 1 -14.35 -7.53 13.67
N ASN A 2 -13.56 -7.24 12.63
CA ASN A 2 -12.12 -7.03 12.80
C ASN A 2 -11.91 -5.71 13.51
N ALA A 3 -11.38 -5.75 14.73
CA ALA A 3 -11.00 -4.57 15.47
C ALA A 3 -9.81 -3.90 14.77
N ILE A 4 -9.92 -2.62 14.48
CA ILE A 4 -8.81 -1.82 13.96
C ILE A 4 -7.86 -1.50 15.11
N THR A 5 -6.58 -1.75 14.88
CA THR A 5 -5.49 -1.28 15.73
C THR A 5 -4.62 -0.32 14.92
N LEU A 6 -4.32 0.85 15.48
CA LEU A 6 -3.45 1.86 14.90
C LEU A 6 -2.47 2.35 15.96
N ARG A 7 -1.18 2.42 15.62
CA ARG A 7 -0.14 2.96 16.49
C ARG A 7 0.54 4.14 15.83
N VAL A 8 0.70 5.24 16.55
CA VAL A 8 1.40 6.43 16.07
C VAL A 8 2.90 6.24 16.27
N LEU A 9 3.63 6.22 15.16
CA LEU A 9 5.08 6.06 15.10
C LEU A 9 5.82 7.40 15.12
N ASP A 10 5.24 8.42 14.49
CA ASP A 10 5.81 9.77 14.41
C ASP A 10 4.72 10.85 14.45
N GLY A 11 5.11 12.09 14.79
CA GLY A 11 4.22 13.24 14.99
C GLY A 11 4.03 13.61 16.46
N ALA A 12 3.21 14.63 16.73
CA ALA A 12 2.96 15.14 18.09
C ALA A 12 2.37 14.08 19.03
N ASP A 13 1.71 13.08 18.46
CA ASP A 13 1.02 12.00 19.15
C ASP A 13 1.84 10.69 19.21
N ARG A 14 3.15 10.75 18.91
CA ARG A 14 4.04 9.58 18.89
C ARG A 14 3.90 8.73 20.15
N GLY A 15 3.76 7.42 19.95
CA GLY A 15 3.60 6.43 21.02
C GLY A 15 2.14 6.16 21.41
N ARG A 16 1.16 6.97 20.97
CA ARG A 16 -0.26 6.66 21.18
C ARG A 16 -0.67 5.41 20.40
N VAL A 17 -1.47 4.56 21.04
CA VAL A 17 -2.03 3.34 20.42
C VAL A 17 -3.54 3.36 20.57
N PHE A 18 -4.23 3.20 19.44
CA PHE A 18 -5.68 3.05 19.38
C PHE A 18 -5.99 1.59 19.06
N GLN A 19 -6.70 0.91 19.95
CA GLN A 19 -7.02 -0.51 19.82
C GLN A 19 -8.53 -0.72 19.97
N GLY A 20 -9.03 -1.83 19.44
CA GLY A 20 -10.45 -2.18 19.62
C GLY A 20 -11.41 -1.28 18.85
N LEU A 21 -10.94 -0.58 17.81
CA LEU A 21 -11.78 0.35 17.06
C LEU A 21 -12.68 -0.41 16.08
N THR A 22 -13.96 -0.04 16.06
CA THR A 22 -14.94 -0.64 15.13
C THR A 22 -15.15 0.29 13.93
N PRO A 23 -15.02 -0.19 12.68
CA PRO A 23 -15.34 0.60 11.49
C PRO A 23 -16.80 1.08 11.50
N PRO A 24 -17.12 2.29 11.00
CA PRO A 24 -16.21 3.24 10.36
C PRO A 24 -15.36 4.02 11.38
N VAL A 25 -14.07 4.21 11.08
CA VAL A 25 -13.14 5.02 11.88
C VAL A 25 -12.77 6.27 11.10
N THR A 26 -12.97 7.45 11.68
CA THR A 26 -12.52 8.73 11.12
C THR A 26 -11.26 9.20 11.82
N ILE A 27 -10.33 9.76 11.05
CA ILE A 27 -9.05 10.29 11.52
C ILE A 27 -8.88 11.71 11.00
N GLY A 28 -8.54 12.64 11.89
CA GLY A 28 -8.35 14.04 11.55
C GLY A 28 -7.96 14.87 12.76
N ARG A 29 -7.77 16.18 12.59
CA ARG A 29 -7.38 17.06 13.71
C ARG A 29 -8.54 17.53 14.58
N GLU A 30 -9.77 17.45 14.07
CA GLU A 30 -10.95 17.88 14.82
C GLU A 30 -11.36 16.84 15.87
N GLU A 31 -11.86 17.28 17.01
CA GLU A 31 -12.36 16.44 18.11
C GLU A 31 -13.54 15.54 17.69
N GLY A 32 -14.22 15.86 16.59
CA GLY A 32 -15.29 15.04 16.02
C GLY A 32 -14.81 13.71 15.38
N ASN A 33 -13.50 13.49 15.26
CA ASN A 33 -12.95 12.25 14.75
C ASN A 33 -12.84 11.20 15.86
N ILE A 34 -13.01 9.93 15.49
CA ILE A 34 -12.73 8.80 16.41
C ILE A 34 -11.25 8.80 16.81
N ILE A 35 -10.36 9.14 15.87
CA ILE A 35 -8.95 9.37 16.14
C ILE A 35 -8.64 10.84 15.87
N GLN A 36 -8.47 11.60 16.95
CA GLN A 36 -7.96 12.95 16.89
C GLN A 36 -6.42 12.97 16.90
N LEU A 37 -5.85 13.59 15.87
CA LEU A 37 -4.42 13.86 15.75
C LEU A 37 -4.12 15.35 15.98
N ASN A 38 -3.17 15.65 16.85
CA ASN A 38 -2.68 16.98 17.19
C ASN A 38 -1.65 17.46 16.16
N ASP A 39 -2.08 17.61 14.91
CA ASP A 39 -1.21 18.01 13.81
C ASP A 39 -1.90 19.03 12.90
N ASP A 40 -1.34 20.24 12.84
CA ASP A 40 -1.89 21.33 12.02
C ASP A 40 -1.84 21.06 10.52
N ARG A 41 -1.03 20.10 10.07
CA ARG A 41 -0.99 19.66 8.67
C ARG A 41 -2.04 18.59 8.36
N VAL A 42 -2.72 18.06 9.37
CA VAL A 42 -3.82 17.10 9.19
C VAL A 42 -5.12 17.88 9.01
N SER A 43 -5.88 17.56 7.95
CA SER A 43 -7.22 18.11 7.74
C SER A 43 -8.16 17.84 8.92
N ARG A 44 -9.21 18.65 9.05
CA ARG A 44 -10.23 18.49 10.09
C ARG A 44 -10.81 17.08 10.10
N TYR A 45 -11.25 16.60 8.94
CA TYR A 45 -11.51 15.20 8.65
C TYR A 45 -10.57 14.83 7.50
N HIS A 46 -9.62 13.93 7.73
CA HIS A 46 -8.54 13.65 6.78
C HIS A 46 -8.76 12.34 6.06
N VAL A 47 -8.98 11.26 6.80
CA VAL A 47 -9.25 9.94 6.24
C VAL A 47 -10.38 9.24 6.98
N LYS A 48 -10.99 8.29 6.29
CA LYS A 48 -11.99 7.38 6.83
C LYS A 48 -11.60 5.95 6.50
N ILE A 49 -11.66 5.07 7.50
CA ILE A 49 -11.47 3.63 7.33
C ILE A 49 -12.84 2.97 7.49
N GLN A 50 -13.27 2.23 6.48
CA GLN A 50 -14.55 1.51 6.48
C GLN A 50 -14.35 0.04 6.17
N SER A 51 -15.26 -0.81 6.67
CA SER A 51 -15.32 -2.20 6.24
C SER A 51 -16.18 -2.29 4.98
N ASP A 52 -15.63 -2.89 3.93
CA ASP A 52 -16.35 -3.26 2.71
C ASP A 52 -15.96 -4.68 2.29
N ASN A 53 -16.93 -5.59 2.17
CA ASN A 53 -16.73 -6.99 1.77
C ASN A 53 -15.56 -7.69 2.49
N ASP A 54 -15.50 -7.60 3.83
CA ASP A 54 -14.44 -8.13 4.69
C ASP A 54 -13.04 -7.50 4.50
N GLN A 55 -12.95 -6.43 3.71
CA GLN A 55 -11.74 -5.63 3.54
C GLN A 55 -11.90 -4.30 4.28
N LEU A 56 -10.78 -3.79 4.79
CA LEU A 56 -10.73 -2.45 5.37
C LEU A 56 -10.23 -1.48 4.31
N VAL A 57 -11.08 -0.55 3.92
CA VAL A 57 -10.79 0.45 2.90
C VAL A 57 -10.55 1.78 3.59
N LEU A 58 -9.38 2.35 3.35
CA LEU A 58 -9.05 3.73 3.69
C LEU A 58 -9.38 4.63 2.51
N THR A 59 -10.10 5.71 2.80
CA THR A 59 -10.47 6.77 1.86
C THR A 59 -9.97 8.11 2.38
N ASP A 60 -9.25 8.85 1.54
CA ASP A 60 -8.91 10.26 1.78
C ASP A 60 -10.16 11.13 1.59
N LEU A 61 -10.40 12.05 2.53
CA LEU A 61 -11.56 12.93 2.55
C LEU A 61 -11.21 14.32 2.00
N GLU A 62 -10.60 14.34 0.80
CA GLU A 62 -10.12 15.56 0.12
C GLU A 62 -9.18 16.37 1.03
N SER A 63 -8.19 15.71 1.59
CA SER A 63 -7.27 16.33 2.52
C SER A 63 -6.35 17.36 1.84
N THR A 64 -5.96 18.41 2.57
CA THR A 64 -5.16 19.50 1.99
C THR A 64 -3.73 19.07 1.64
N ASN A 65 -3.15 18.15 2.40
CA ASN A 65 -1.78 17.68 2.19
C ASN A 65 -1.70 16.29 1.56
N GLY A 66 -2.85 15.68 1.23
CA GLY A 66 -2.94 14.31 0.76
C GLY A 66 -2.68 13.26 1.86
N THR A 67 -3.06 12.03 1.55
CA THR A 67 -2.72 10.84 2.34
C THR A 67 -1.68 10.01 1.61
N ARG A 68 -0.64 9.58 2.31
CA ARG A 68 0.30 8.57 1.80
C ARG A 68 0.14 7.25 2.52
N VAL A 69 0.18 6.15 1.77
CA VAL A 69 0.30 4.80 2.32
C VAL A 69 1.56 4.17 1.76
N ASN A 70 2.49 3.78 2.64
CA ASN A 70 3.78 3.19 2.27
C ASN A 70 4.62 4.09 1.34
N GLY A 71 4.55 5.41 1.54
CA GLY A 71 5.27 6.40 0.76
C GLY A 71 4.56 6.88 -0.52
N GLU A 72 3.52 6.18 -0.96
CA GLU A 72 2.77 6.52 -2.18
C GLU A 72 1.51 7.34 -1.85
N ASP A 73 1.26 8.40 -2.61
CA ASP A 73 0.03 9.20 -2.49
C ASP A 73 -1.18 8.38 -2.95
N ILE A 74 -2.22 8.33 -2.11
CA ILE A 74 -3.43 7.57 -2.37
C ILE A 74 -4.68 8.41 -2.12
N HIS A 75 -5.76 8.01 -2.78
CA HIS A 75 -7.12 8.46 -2.47
C HIS A 75 -7.94 7.33 -1.84
N LEU A 76 -7.77 6.11 -2.36
CA LEU A 76 -8.47 4.93 -1.90
C LEU A 76 -7.50 3.75 -1.83
N ARG A 77 -7.50 3.03 -0.70
CA ARG A 77 -6.57 1.91 -0.48
C ARG A 77 -7.19 0.85 0.41
N ILE A 78 -7.09 -0.42 -0.01
CA ILE A 78 -7.34 -1.55 0.89
C ILE A 78 -6.15 -1.64 1.86
N LEU A 79 -6.42 -1.44 3.15
CA LEU A 79 -5.43 -1.54 4.21
C LEU A 79 -5.04 -2.98 4.48
N ARG A 80 -3.74 -3.16 4.69
CA ARG A 80 -3.12 -4.42 5.05
C ARG A 80 -2.31 -4.21 6.33
N PHE A 81 -2.33 -5.19 7.23
CA PHE A 81 -1.53 -5.10 8.46
C PHE A 81 -0.07 -4.76 8.14
N GLY A 82 0.53 -3.84 8.88
CA GLY A 82 1.87 -3.32 8.64
C GLY A 82 1.93 -2.10 7.70
N ASP A 83 0.82 -1.71 7.06
CA ASP A 83 0.78 -0.50 6.23
C ASP A 83 1.09 0.75 7.08
N LEU A 84 1.97 1.60 6.53
CA LEU A 84 2.33 2.89 7.09
C LEU A 84 1.46 3.99 6.47
N ILE A 85 0.61 4.60 7.27
CA ILE A 85 -0.29 5.69 6.87
C ILE A 85 0.34 7.00 7.33
N SER A 86 0.69 7.86 6.38
CA SER A 86 1.24 9.19 6.68
C SER A 86 0.21 10.26 6.39
N LEU A 87 -0.09 11.09 7.39
CA LEU A 87 -1.05 12.19 7.36
C LEU A 87 -0.34 13.43 7.91
N GLY A 88 -0.10 14.45 7.08
CA GLY A 88 0.65 15.62 7.53
C GLY A 88 2.07 15.25 8.00
N ARG A 89 2.37 15.44 9.29
CA ARG A 89 3.61 14.99 9.97
C ARG A 89 3.42 13.71 10.78
N SER A 90 2.19 13.23 10.90
CA SER A 90 1.87 12.04 11.69
C SER A 90 2.04 10.79 10.85
N VAL A 91 2.71 9.78 11.41
CA VAL A 91 2.87 8.46 10.78
C VAL A 91 2.22 7.41 11.68
N LEU A 92 1.29 6.65 11.14
CA LEU A 92 0.58 5.59 11.83
C LEU A 92 0.89 4.24 11.17
N ILE A 93 1.01 3.18 11.97
CA ILE A 93 1.06 1.80 11.47
C ILE A 93 -0.25 1.08 11.77
N PHE A 94 -0.78 0.39 10.77
CA PHE A 94 -2.02 -0.37 10.87
C PHE A 94 -1.77 -1.81 11.33
N GLY A 95 -2.52 -2.28 12.33
CA GLY A 95 -2.41 -3.62 12.91
C GLY A 95 -1.68 -3.66 14.26
N SER A 96 -2.00 -4.69 15.03
CA SER A 96 -1.28 -5.08 16.23
C SER A 96 0.05 -5.76 15.90
N ARG A 97 0.94 -5.86 16.89
CA ARG A 97 2.23 -6.56 16.74
C ARG A 97 2.05 -7.98 16.21
N ASP A 98 1.06 -8.70 16.71
CA ASP A 98 0.80 -10.11 16.35
C ASP A 98 0.22 -10.24 14.94
N GLU A 99 -0.67 -9.33 14.53
CA GLU A 99 -1.23 -9.30 13.17
C GLU A 99 -0.15 -8.98 12.13
N ILE A 100 0.74 -8.04 12.44
CA ILE A 100 1.88 -7.68 11.59
C ILE A 100 2.85 -8.86 11.51
N ALA A 101 3.18 -9.48 12.64
CA ALA A 101 4.07 -10.65 12.68
C ALA A 101 3.53 -11.83 11.87
N THR A 102 2.22 -12.10 11.99
CA THR A 102 1.54 -13.18 11.25
C THR A 102 1.62 -12.94 9.75
N ARG A 103 1.36 -11.71 9.30
CA ARG A 103 1.47 -11.34 7.89
C ARG A 103 2.91 -11.48 7.39
N LEU A 104 3.89 -10.97 8.13
CA LEU A 104 5.31 -11.11 7.79
C LEU A 104 5.72 -12.57 7.65
N ALA A 105 5.25 -13.46 8.53
CA ALA A 105 5.50 -14.90 8.43
C ALA A 105 4.88 -15.50 7.16
N THR A 106 3.66 -15.11 6.77
CA THR A 106 3.05 -15.58 5.52
C THR A 106 3.83 -15.16 4.27
N ILE A 107 4.33 -13.92 4.23
CA ILE A 107 5.12 -13.41 3.10
C ILE A 107 6.46 -14.15 3.00
N ARG A 108 7.16 -14.34 4.13
CA ARG A 108 8.43 -15.09 4.18
C ARG A 108 8.21 -16.54 3.69
N GLY A 109 7.15 -17.21 4.14
CA GLY A 109 6.82 -18.57 3.72
C GLY A 109 6.46 -18.72 2.22
N GLN A 110 5.87 -17.69 1.60
CA GLN A 110 5.61 -17.67 0.16
C GLN A 110 6.89 -17.48 -0.65
N ASN A 111 7.79 -16.59 -0.23
CA ASN A 111 9.07 -16.37 -0.90
C ASN A 111 10.01 -17.59 -0.82
N ASP A 112 10.01 -18.30 0.31
CA ASP A 112 10.82 -19.53 0.48
C ASP A 112 10.26 -20.72 -0.31
N SER A 113 8.96 -20.71 -0.68
CA SER A 113 8.38 -21.77 -1.53
C SER A 113 8.91 -21.75 -2.98
N GLY A 114 9.50 -20.62 -3.41
CA GLY A 114 10.23 -20.50 -4.68
C GLY A 114 11.72 -20.90 -4.60
N SER A 115 12.26 -21.11 -3.39
CA SER A 115 13.66 -21.43 -3.20
C SER A 115 13.89 -22.28 -1.94
N ARG A 116 13.47 -23.55 -1.99
CA ARG A 116 14.05 -24.74 -1.31
C ARG A 116 13.01 -25.86 -1.20
N LYS A 117 13.01 -26.77 -2.16
CA LYS A 117 12.81 -28.18 -1.83
C LYS A 117 14.11 -28.68 -1.19
N ALA A 118 14.20 -28.64 0.15
CA ALA A 118 14.96 -29.61 0.93
C ALA A 118 14.70 -29.38 2.43
N ASP A 119 14.32 -30.48 3.09
CA ASP A 119 14.21 -30.72 4.52
C ASP A 119 13.14 -29.97 5.34
N ARG A 120 12.07 -30.74 5.61
CA ARG A 120 11.17 -30.54 6.75
C ARG A 120 11.77 -31.24 7.97
N SER A 121 11.96 -30.51 9.07
CA SER A 121 11.68 -31.02 10.42
C SER A 121 11.82 -29.93 11.50
N GLY A 122 10.83 -29.86 12.39
CA GLY A 122 10.83 -29.07 13.64
C GLY A 122 10.51 -27.58 13.45
N SER A 123 9.83 -26.89 14.34
CA SER A 123 9.12 -27.19 15.59
C SER A 123 8.58 -25.84 16.08
N ASP A 124 7.53 -25.83 16.90
CA ASP A 124 6.78 -24.66 17.42
C ASP A 124 7.60 -23.68 18.31
N VAL A 125 8.91 -23.55 18.10
CA VAL A 125 9.88 -22.80 18.90
C VAL A 125 10.27 -21.45 18.24
N GLU A 126 9.93 -21.22 16.97
CA GLU A 126 10.39 -20.02 16.23
C GLU A 126 9.58 -18.74 16.52
N LEU A 127 8.31 -18.85 16.93
CA LEU A 127 7.40 -17.71 17.16
C LEU A 127 7.87 -16.76 18.27
N ALA A 128 8.45 -17.28 19.35
CA ALA A 128 8.92 -16.47 20.48
C ALA A 128 10.22 -15.69 20.16
N SER A 129 11.06 -16.23 19.26
CA SER A 129 12.31 -15.56 18.84
C SER A 129 12.05 -14.36 17.92
N HIS A 130 11.01 -14.43 17.08
CA HIS A 130 10.60 -13.37 16.15
C HIS A 130 9.82 -12.24 16.82
N ALA A 131 9.19 -12.50 17.97
CA ALA A 131 8.61 -11.43 18.78
C ALA A 131 9.71 -10.45 19.22
N SER A 132 10.86 -10.94 19.70
CA SER A 132 11.97 -10.07 20.13
C SER A 132 12.65 -9.29 19.00
N SER A 133 12.58 -9.76 17.74
CA SER A 133 13.11 -9.02 16.59
C SER A 133 12.23 -7.85 16.15
N LEU A 134 10.94 -7.84 16.50
CA LEU A 134 10.05 -6.70 16.17
C LEU A 134 10.43 -5.40 16.89
N ASP A 135 10.98 -5.45 18.12
CA ASP A 135 11.46 -4.22 18.77
C ASP A 135 12.79 -3.71 18.17
N PHE A 136 13.53 -4.57 17.47
CA PHE A 136 14.74 -4.20 16.71
C PHE A 136 14.40 -3.75 15.26
N GLU A 137 13.40 -4.37 14.62
CA GLU A 137 12.91 -4.06 13.27
C GLU A 137 11.99 -2.83 13.22
N LEU A 138 11.42 -2.41 14.36
CA LEU A 138 10.65 -1.15 14.49
C LEU A 138 11.51 0.06 14.86
N ASN A 139 12.84 -0.09 14.90
CA ASN A 139 13.78 1.04 14.88
C ASN A 139 13.79 1.62 13.46
N LEU A 140 12.69 2.29 13.11
CA LEU A 140 12.35 2.88 11.80
C LEU A 140 13.32 3.97 11.31
N ASP A 141 14.40 4.21 12.04
CA ASP A 141 15.36 5.27 11.73
C ASP A 141 16.58 4.76 10.92
N ASN A 142 16.78 3.44 10.71
CA ASN A 142 18.08 2.99 10.17
C ASN A 142 18.13 1.89 9.08
N ASP A 143 17.03 1.24 8.70
CA ASP A 143 17.08 0.18 7.65
C ASP A 143 16.12 0.45 6.49
N GLY A 144 16.60 1.21 5.49
CA GLY A 144 15.88 1.43 4.23
C GLY A 144 15.57 0.14 3.44
N GLU A 145 16.28 -0.95 3.72
CA GLU A 145 16.07 -2.26 3.09
C GLU A 145 14.84 -3.01 3.64
N LEU A 146 14.49 -2.77 4.92
CA LEU A 146 13.32 -3.40 5.56
C LEU A 146 12.03 -2.68 5.13
N GLN A 147 12.08 -1.35 5.00
CA GLN A 147 11.01 -0.56 4.37
C GLN A 147 10.75 -1.07 2.95
N ALA A 148 11.78 -1.20 2.11
CA ALA A 148 11.62 -1.71 0.75
C ALA A 148 10.96 -3.11 0.69
N LYS A 149 11.23 -3.99 1.66
CA LYS A 149 10.63 -5.35 1.73
C LYS A 149 9.19 -5.35 2.25
N LEU A 150 8.86 -4.51 3.23
CA LEU A 150 7.47 -4.29 3.67
C LEU A 150 6.62 -3.64 2.57
N HIS A 151 7.26 -2.82 1.73
CA HIS A 151 6.64 -2.04 0.66
C HIS A 151 6.67 -2.74 -0.71
N ALA A 152 7.23 -3.95 -0.81
CA ALA A 152 7.11 -4.75 -2.02
C ALA A 152 5.63 -5.06 -2.25
N LEU A 153 5.02 -4.28 -3.14
CA LEU A 153 3.64 -4.41 -3.58
C LEU A 153 3.46 -5.81 -4.19
N GLU A 154 3.12 -6.80 -3.37
CA GLU A 154 2.57 -8.04 -3.89
C GLU A 154 1.39 -7.69 -4.81
N PRO A 155 1.33 -8.27 -6.02
CA PRO A 155 0.28 -7.97 -6.96
C PRO A 155 -1.08 -8.17 -6.29
N PRO A 156 -1.99 -7.19 -6.36
CA PRO A 156 -3.29 -7.33 -5.74
C PRO A 156 -4.05 -8.49 -6.39
N ASN A 157 -4.85 -9.19 -5.58
CA ASN A 157 -5.81 -10.15 -6.12
C ASN A 157 -6.88 -9.42 -6.93
N LEU A 158 -7.35 -10.05 -8.01
CA LEU A 158 -8.49 -9.54 -8.76
C LEU A 158 -9.74 -9.45 -7.86
N PRO A 159 -10.62 -8.45 -8.06
CA PRO A 159 -11.86 -8.37 -7.30
C PRO A 159 -12.73 -9.62 -7.53
N ALA A 160 -13.18 -10.26 -6.45
CA ALA A 160 -13.85 -11.56 -6.53
C ALA A 160 -15.31 -11.49 -7.05
N ARG A 161 -15.92 -10.29 -7.12
CA ARG A 161 -17.36 -10.11 -7.39
C ARG A 161 -17.64 -9.07 -8.48
N LEU A 162 -16.98 -9.20 -9.63
CA LEU A 162 -17.28 -8.37 -10.79
C LEU A 162 -18.48 -8.95 -11.55
N SER A 163 -19.43 -8.10 -11.93
CA SER A 163 -20.41 -8.47 -12.95
C SER A 163 -19.71 -8.77 -14.28
N PRO A 164 -20.31 -9.55 -15.21
CA PRO A 164 -19.69 -9.84 -16.51
C PRO A 164 -19.28 -8.57 -17.28
N GLY A 165 -20.07 -7.49 -17.20
CA GLY A 165 -19.73 -6.21 -17.81
C GLY A 165 -18.52 -5.52 -17.16
N GLN A 166 -18.46 -5.50 -15.82
CA GLN A 166 -17.31 -4.94 -15.10
C GLN A 166 -16.03 -5.76 -15.31
N ALA A 167 -16.15 -7.09 -15.38
CA ALA A 167 -15.02 -7.97 -15.69
C ALA A 167 -14.48 -7.72 -17.11
N ALA A 168 -15.37 -7.54 -18.09
CA ALA A 168 -14.97 -7.19 -19.46
C ALA A 168 -14.25 -5.84 -19.51
N GLN A 169 -14.80 -4.80 -18.85
CA GLN A 169 -14.17 -3.47 -18.79
C GLN A 169 -12.79 -3.51 -18.12
N LEU A 170 -12.65 -4.22 -16.99
CA LEU A 170 -11.36 -4.37 -16.33
C LEU A 170 -10.36 -5.12 -17.22
N SER A 171 -10.80 -6.18 -17.90
CA SER A 171 -9.97 -6.93 -18.84
C SER A 171 -9.48 -6.05 -19.98
N GLU A 172 -10.36 -5.23 -20.56
CA GLU A 172 -10.03 -4.31 -21.65
C GLU A 172 -8.99 -3.25 -21.20
N LEU A 173 -9.15 -2.69 -20.00
CA LEU A 173 -8.17 -1.76 -19.43
C LEU A 173 -6.80 -2.40 -19.20
N LEU A 174 -6.77 -3.61 -18.62
CA LEU A 174 -5.52 -4.33 -18.38
C LEU A 174 -4.84 -4.74 -19.70
N GLU A 175 -5.63 -5.17 -20.69
CA GLU A 175 -5.14 -5.50 -22.02
C GLU A 175 -4.57 -4.27 -22.74
N TYR A 176 -5.25 -3.13 -22.65
CA TYR A 176 -4.76 -1.86 -23.19
C TYR A 176 -3.38 -1.49 -22.64
N VAL A 177 -3.21 -1.57 -21.32
CA VAL A 177 -1.93 -1.31 -20.64
C VAL A 177 -0.89 -2.32 -21.08
N GLN A 178 -1.22 -3.61 -21.08
CA GLN A 178 -0.30 -4.69 -21.44
C GLN A 178 0.18 -4.56 -22.90
N ILE A 179 -0.71 -4.25 -23.85
CA ILE A 179 -0.37 -4.08 -25.26
C ILE A 179 0.58 -2.89 -25.45
N ARG A 180 0.32 -1.75 -24.78
CA ARG A 180 1.20 -0.58 -24.86
C ARG A 180 2.57 -0.83 -24.25
N LEU A 181 2.63 -1.45 -23.07
CA LEU A 181 3.90 -1.84 -22.46
C LEU A 181 4.67 -2.83 -23.33
N ARG A 182 4.01 -3.84 -23.89
CA ARG A 182 4.63 -4.80 -24.80
C ARG A 182 5.23 -4.13 -26.03
N LYS A 183 4.52 -3.17 -26.64
CA LYS A 183 5.03 -2.40 -27.78
C LYS A 183 6.29 -1.61 -27.41
N LEU A 184 6.31 -0.99 -26.22
CA LEU A 184 7.47 -0.24 -25.73
C LEU A 184 8.67 -1.15 -25.41
N ILE A 185 8.44 -2.29 -24.77
CA ILE A 185 9.50 -3.25 -24.44
C ILE A 185 10.13 -3.83 -25.72
N ASN A 186 9.32 -4.11 -26.74
CA ASN A 186 9.81 -4.68 -28.00
C ASN A 186 10.62 -3.69 -28.86
N THR A 187 10.58 -2.38 -28.55
CA THR A 187 11.31 -1.35 -29.29
C THR A 187 12.58 -0.87 -28.58
N VAL A 188 12.87 -1.46 -27.40
CA VAL A 188 14.13 -1.24 -26.68
C VAL A 188 15.28 -1.88 -27.44
N SER A 189 16.32 -1.10 -27.71
CA SER A 189 17.62 -1.60 -28.15
C SER A 189 18.64 -1.49 -27.01
N THR A 190 19.52 -2.48 -26.91
CA THR A 190 20.68 -2.45 -26.01
C THR A 190 21.92 -2.07 -26.81
N ASP A 191 22.74 -1.15 -26.33
CA ASP A 191 24.04 -0.88 -26.94
C ASP A 191 24.97 -2.06 -26.67
N ASP A 192 25.41 -2.75 -27.74
CA ASP A 192 26.27 -3.96 -27.69
C ASP A 192 27.59 -3.73 -26.96
N ARG A 193 28.00 -2.47 -26.74
CA ARG A 193 29.25 -2.12 -26.03
C ARG A 193 29.07 -1.91 -24.53
N ASN A 194 27.85 -1.66 -24.05
CA ASN A 194 27.57 -1.38 -22.65
C ASN A 194 26.20 -1.92 -22.25
N SER A 195 26.14 -3.19 -21.85
CA SER A 195 24.91 -3.93 -21.52
C SER A 195 24.14 -3.40 -20.31
N ALA A 196 24.57 -2.29 -19.70
CA ALA A 196 23.92 -1.67 -18.55
C ALA A 196 22.81 -0.68 -18.94
N ASN A 197 22.79 -0.18 -20.19
CA ASN A 197 21.86 0.87 -20.61
C ASN A 197 20.90 0.40 -21.70
N VAL A 198 19.63 0.82 -21.56
CA VAL A 198 18.54 0.60 -22.51
C VAL A 198 18.26 1.92 -23.21
N GLU A 199 18.21 1.91 -24.54
CA GLU A 199 17.87 3.09 -25.34
C GLU A 199 16.42 3.02 -25.83
N LEU A 200 15.71 4.14 -25.68
CA LEU A 200 14.36 4.35 -26.19
C LEU A 200 14.38 5.55 -27.14
N THR A 201 13.70 5.43 -28.27
CA THR A 201 13.47 6.58 -29.15
C THR A 201 12.59 7.63 -28.46
N GLN A 202 12.73 8.89 -28.84
CA GLN A 202 11.91 9.98 -28.29
C GLN A 202 10.39 9.71 -28.42
N ALA A 203 9.95 9.12 -29.54
CA ALA A 203 8.55 8.76 -29.75
C ALA A 203 8.07 7.68 -28.77
N ASN A 204 8.90 6.67 -28.48
CA ASN A 204 8.55 5.62 -27.52
C ASN A 204 8.57 6.14 -26.08
N TRP A 205 9.51 7.03 -25.75
CA TRP A 205 9.52 7.74 -24.48
C TRP A 205 8.23 8.55 -24.27
N GLN A 206 7.81 9.32 -25.28
CA GLN A 206 6.55 10.08 -25.21
C GLN A 206 5.34 9.16 -25.00
N ASN A 207 5.27 8.03 -25.72
CA ASN A 207 4.19 7.05 -25.56
C ASN A 207 4.14 6.45 -24.14
N LEU A 208 5.28 6.30 -23.46
CA LEU A 208 5.34 5.84 -22.07
C LEU A 208 4.81 6.90 -21.11
N LEU A 209 5.18 8.17 -21.31
CA LEU A 209 4.66 9.29 -20.52
C LEU A 209 3.14 9.44 -20.69
N ASP A 210 2.64 9.31 -21.91
CA ASP A 210 1.20 9.38 -22.18
C ASP A 210 0.43 8.24 -21.49
N LEU A 211 1.00 7.02 -21.50
CA LEU A 211 0.42 5.88 -20.76
C LEU A 211 0.39 6.15 -19.24
N GLN A 212 1.48 6.69 -18.68
CA GLN A 212 1.55 7.03 -17.25
C GLN A 212 0.55 8.12 -16.86
N SER A 213 0.40 9.15 -17.70
CA SER A 213 -0.59 10.21 -17.50
C SER A 213 -2.01 9.63 -17.51
N GLN A 214 -2.32 8.77 -18.47
CA GLN A 214 -3.66 8.20 -18.60
C GLN A 214 -4.01 7.26 -17.43
N LEU A 215 -3.05 6.46 -16.96
CA LEU A 215 -3.22 5.65 -15.75
C LEU A 215 -3.49 6.53 -14.51
N SER A 216 -2.79 7.65 -14.39
CA SER A 216 -2.99 8.60 -13.29
C SER A 216 -4.41 9.18 -13.31
N THR A 217 -4.94 9.49 -14.50
CA THR A 217 -6.34 9.93 -14.67
C THR A 217 -7.33 8.86 -14.22
N TYR A 218 -7.16 7.61 -14.67
CA TYR A 218 -8.06 6.52 -14.27
C TYR A 218 -8.02 6.26 -12.76
N LEU A 219 -6.84 6.27 -12.14
CA LEU A 219 -6.72 6.11 -10.70
C LEU A 219 -7.46 7.21 -9.93
N ARG A 220 -7.41 8.45 -10.42
CA ARG A 220 -8.15 9.57 -9.83
C ARG A 220 -9.66 9.40 -9.97
N GLN A 221 -10.15 9.06 -11.16
CA GLN A 221 -11.57 8.86 -11.43
C GLN A 221 -12.15 7.70 -10.60
N ILE A 222 -11.40 6.61 -10.45
CA ILE A 222 -11.81 5.45 -9.64
C ILE A 222 -11.78 5.81 -8.14
N GLY A 223 -10.79 6.59 -7.71
CA GLY A 223 -10.67 7.03 -6.32
C GLY A 223 -11.73 8.04 -5.89
N ASN A 224 -12.16 8.91 -6.81
CA ASN A 224 -13.13 10.00 -6.57
C ASN A 224 -14.21 10.00 -7.67
N PRO A 225 -15.25 9.14 -7.58
CA PRO A 225 -16.27 9.04 -8.62
C PRO A 225 -17.15 10.30 -8.76
N ASP A 226 -17.18 11.18 -7.76
CA ASP A 226 -18.08 12.34 -7.68
C ASP A 226 -17.47 13.67 -8.19
N GLN A 227 -16.19 13.71 -8.60
CA GLN A 227 -15.59 14.91 -9.20
C GLN A 227 -15.63 14.82 -10.74
N PRO A 228 -16.47 15.63 -11.43
CA PRO A 228 -16.36 15.78 -12.88
C PRO A 228 -15.10 16.59 -13.25
N GLU A 229 -14.51 16.28 -14.41
CA GLU A 229 -13.38 17.01 -15.03
C GLU A 229 -13.67 18.50 -15.28
#